data_AF-A0A0Q8SZ89-F1
#
_entry.id   AF-A0A0Q8SZ89-F1
#
_cell.length_a   1.000
_cell.length_b   1.000
_cell.length_c   1.000
_cell.angle_alpha   90.00
_cell.angle_beta   90.00
_cell.angle_gamma   90.00
#
_symmetry.space_group_name_H-M   'P 1'
#
loop_
_entity.id
_entity.type
_entity.pdbx_description
1 polymer ?
#
loop_
_entity_poly.entity_id
_entity_poly.type
_entity_poly.pdbx_seq_one_letter_code
_entity_poly.pdbx_strand_id
1 'polypeptide(L)'
;MAKYDNGQEAPPPTKPTRRLVALAALAVGCGLLAGCGALPGRGVHPVHEGPLEALRLPMEFHGEKVWPHAEYVARTEAQWEQAWSQGRSTDPRNEVRPRDGRPMVDFSRHMVIGVSRGYGVQCTYLDIRDVVERPGEIEVRFVHLWPSREELDEVEQQMMDRASTNACFATSVLLIRWYLLPQSSKRVRFVRIRARGPDG
;
A
#
# COMPACT_ATOMS: atom_id res chain seq x y z
N MET A 1 -3.66 50.93 -24.52
CA MET A 1 -4.93 51.19 -23.82
C MET A 1 -6.05 50.52 -24.61
N ALA A 2 -6.53 49.38 -24.14
CA ALA A 2 -7.79 48.77 -24.57
C ALA A 2 -8.33 47.99 -23.37
N LYS A 3 -9.42 48.49 -22.78
CA LYS A 3 -10.16 47.84 -21.70
C LYS A 3 -11.02 46.75 -22.33
N TYR A 4 -10.87 45.51 -21.89
CA TYR A 4 -11.90 44.49 -22.05
C TYR A 4 -12.60 44.32 -20.72
N ASP A 5 -13.82 44.84 -20.68
CA ASP A 5 -14.80 44.71 -19.62
C ASP A 5 -15.76 43.59 -20.08
N ASN A 6 -15.55 42.37 -19.56
CA ASN A 6 -16.46 41.25 -19.79
C ASN A 6 -17.07 40.87 -18.45
N GLY A 7 -18.07 41.65 -18.04
CA GLY A 7 -19.04 41.21 -17.07
C GLY A 7 -19.85 40.05 -17.65
N GLN A 8 -19.90 38.93 -16.93
CA GLN A 8 -20.98 37.98 -17.08
C GLN A 8 -21.28 37.30 -15.74
N GLU A 9 -22.26 37.91 -15.09
CA GLU A 9 -23.38 37.35 -14.31
C GLU A 9 -23.15 36.08 -13.47
N ALA A 10 -23.23 36.30 -12.16
CA ALA A 10 -23.33 35.25 -11.16
C ALA A 10 -24.59 34.38 -11.35
N PRO A 11 -24.50 33.05 -11.15
CA PRO A 11 -25.66 32.18 -11.22
C PRO A 11 -26.66 32.47 -10.10
N PRO A 12 -27.97 32.30 -10.34
CA PRO A 12 -29.02 32.58 -9.36
C PRO A 12 -28.98 31.60 -8.16
N PRO A 13 -29.37 32.04 -6.95
CA PRO A 13 -29.38 31.22 -5.76
C PRO A 13 -30.44 30.11 -5.86
N THR A 14 -29.99 28.86 -5.83
CA THR A 14 -30.86 27.68 -5.74
C THR A 14 -31.45 27.55 -4.33
N LYS A 15 -32.79 27.48 -4.28
CA LYS A 15 -33.58 27.41 -3.04
C LYS A 15 -33.36 26.07 -2.32
N PRO A 16 -33.40 26.05 -0.98
CA PRO A 16 -33.27 24.84 -0.19
C PRO A 16 -34.54 23.98 -0.24
N THR A 17 -34.43 22.76 -0.78
CA THR A 17 -35.52 21.78 -0.77
C THR A 17 -35.58 21.09 0.58
N ARG A 18 -36.38 21.66 1.51
CA ARG A 18 -36.87 20.96 2.70
C ARG A 18 -37.85 19.87 2.27
N ARG A 19 -37.50 18.60 2.48
CA ARG A 19 -38.49 17.50 2.55
C ARG A 19 -38.64 17.06 4.01
N LEU A 20 -39.67 17.63 4.64
CA LEU A 20 -40.32 17.16 5.85
C LEU A 20 -41.42 16.17 5.41
N VAL A 21 -41.30 14.88 5.70
CA VAL A 21 -42.38 13.86 5.78
C VAL A 21 -41.70 12.60 6.36
N ALA A 22 -42.16 11.87 7.38
CA ALA A 22 -43.24 12.00 8.34
C ALA A 22 -42.87 11.13 9.56
N LEU A 23 -43.31 11.58 10.74
CA LEU A 23 -43.49 10.71 11.90
C LEU A 23 -44.51 9.62 11.56
N ALA A 24 -44.16 8.36 11.76
CA ALA A 24 -45.13 7.28 11.92
C ALA A 24 -44.98 6.73 13.34
N ALA A 25 -46.09 6.79 14.06
CA ALA A 25 -46.25 6.49 15.46
C ALA A 25 -46.25 4.99 15.75
N LEU A 26 -45.89 4.68 16.99
CA LEU A 26 -46.34 3.57 17.84
C LEU A 26 -46.80 2.27 17.16
N ALA A 27 -46.03 1.21 17.40
CA ALA A 27 -46.60 -0.09 17.74
C ALA A 27 -45.94 -0.59 19.04
N VAL A 28 -46.55 -0.22 20.17
CA VAL A 28 -46.34 -0.89 21.46
C VAL A 28 -47.04 -2.24 21.37
N GLY A 29 -46.27 -3.26 21.02
CA GLY A 29 -46.68 -4.66 21.06
C GLY A 29 -45.96 -5.37 22.19
N CYS A 30 -46.57 -5.36 23.39
CA CYS A 30 -46.21 -6.24 24.49
C CYS A 30 -46.50 -7.69 24.10
N GLY A 31 -45.47 -8.40 23.63
CA GLY A 31 -45.46 -9.86 23.52
C GLY A 31 -44.53 -10.45 24.56
N LEU A 32 -45.04 -10.67 25.77
CA LEU A 32 -44.42 -11.53 26.77
C LEU A 32 -44.51 -12.98 26.29
N LEU A 33 -43.47 -13.46 25.62
CA LEU A 33 -43.16 -14.88 25.54
C LEU A 33 -41.82 -15.10 26.21
N ALA A 34 -41.90 -15.50 27.47
CA ALA A 34 -40.83 -16.15 28.19
C ALA A 34 -40.48 -17.46 27.47
N GLY A 35 -39.47 -17.38 26.60
CA GLY A 35 -38.73 -18.53 26.08
C GLY A 35 -37.27 -18.37 26.53
N CYS A 36 -36.90 -19.04 27.62
CA CYS A 36 -35.50 -19.29 27.95
C CYS A 36 -34.83 -20.02 26.79
N GLY A 37 -33.62 -19.59 26.43
CA GLY A 37 -32.67 -20.48 25.77
C GLY A 37 -32.48 -20.28 24.27
N ALA A 38 -32.10 -19.08 23.86
CA ALA A 38 -31.18 -18.93 22.74
C ALA A 38 -30.44 -17.61 22.93
N LEU A 39 -29.33 -17.65 23.67
CA LEU A 39 -28.27 -16.66 23.46
C LEU A 39 -28.06 -16.60 21.94
N PRO A 40 -28.12 -15.44 21.28
CA PRO A 40 -27.59 -15.33 19.93
C PRO A 40 -26.14 -15.75 20.09
N GLY A 41 -25.84 -16.99 19.65
CA GLY A 41 -24.50 -17.50 19.58
C GLY A 41 -23.75 -16.42 18.85
N ARG A 42 -22.95 -15.66 19.60
CA ARG A 42 -22.00 -14.70 19.06
C ARG A 42 -21.27 -15.55 18.06
N GLY A 43 -21.57 -15.35 16.78
CA GLY A 43 -20.98 -16.10 15.70
C GLY A 43 -19.50 -15.83 15.81
N VAL A 44 -18.81 -16.66 16.58
CA VAL A 44 -17.37 -16.79 16.54
C VAL A 44 -17.18 -17.41 15.18
N HIS A 45 -17.25 -16.56 14.16
CA HIS A 45 -16.60 -16.86 12.90
C HIS A 45 -15.21 -17.30 13.34
N PRO A 46 -14.81 -18.55 13.05
CA PRO A 46 -13.49 -19.01 13.41
C PRO A 46 -12.53 -17.96 12.87
N VAL A 47 -11.90 -17.24 13.79
CA VAL A 47 -10.87 -16.28 13.44
C VAL A 47 -9.77 -17.16 12.88
N HIS A 48 -9.70 -17.21 11.56
CA HIS A 48 -8.60 -17.87 10.89
C HIS A 48 -7.38 -16.97 11.13
N GLU A 49 -6.68 -17.24 12.23
CA GLU A 49 -5.33 -16.78 12.44
C GLU A 49 -4.43 -17.75 11.70
N GLY A 50 -3.96 -17.35 10.53
CA GLY A 50 -3.20 -18.23 9.66
C GLY A 50 -2.37 -17.44 8.64
N PRO A 51 -1.38 -18.09 8.03
CA PRO A 51 -0.66 -17.51 6.91
C PRO A 51 -1.65 -17.22 5.79
N LEU A 52 -1.68 -15.98 5.31
CA LEU A 52 -2.43 -15.62 4.13
C LEU A 52 -1.60 -15.96 2.90
N GLU A 53 -2.20 -16.63 1.92
CA GLU A 53 -1.53 -16.88 0.64
C GLU A 53 -1.24 -15.53 -0.05
N ALA A 54 0.04 -15.21 -0.20
CA ALA A 54 0.50 -13.97 -0.79
C ALA A 54 1.26 -14.29 -2.08
N LEU A 55 0.72 -13.86 -3.22
CA LEU A 55 1.35 -14.09 -4.51
C LEU A 55 2.25 -12.90 -4.84
N ARG A 56 3.56 -13.15 -4.97
CA ARG A 56 4.49 -12.12 -5.40
C ARG A 56 4.14 -11.68 -6.82
N LEU A 57 3.92 -10.38 -7.01
CA LEU A 57 3.79 -9.84 -8.36
C LEU A 57 5.16 -9.85 -9.03
N PRO A 58 5.30 -10.49 -10.21
CA PRO A 58 6.54 -10.44 -10.94
C PRO A 58 6.87 -8.98 -11.24
N MET A 59 8.07 -8.57 -10.85
CA MET A 59 8.62 -7.33 -11.38
C MET A 59 9.08 -7.62 -12.79
N GLU A 60 8.28 -7.25 -13.79
CA GLU A 60 8.85 -6.99 -15.11
C GLU A 60 9.92 -5.91 -14.88
N PHE A 61 11.14 -6.17 -15.36
CA PHE A 61 12.35 -5.41 -15.04
C PHE A 61 12.13 -3.88 -15.10
N HIS A 62 12.02 -3.24 -13.92
CA HIS A 62 11.95 -1.79 -13.78
C HIS A 62 13.22 -1.27 -13.13
N GLY A 63 14.37 -1.56 -13.74
CA GLY A 63 15.66 -0.98 -13.36
C GLY A 63 15.70 0.56 -13.48
N GLU A 64 14.60 1.17 -13.91
CA GLU A 64 14.51 2.57 -14.27
C GLU A 64 13.51 3.36 -13.43
N LYS A 65 13.04 2.85 -12.27
CA LYS A 65 12.18 3.65 -11.38
C LYS A 65 12.76 3.82 -9.99
N VAL A 66 12.76 5.08 -9.52
CA VAL A 66 13.03 5.48 -8.15
C VAL A 66 11.72 5.63 -7.40
N TRP A 67 11.59 4.90 -6.30
CA TRP A 67 10.39 4.92 -5.47
C TRP A 67 10.61 5.76 -4.20
N PRO A 68 9.57 6.30 -3.56
CA PRO A 68 9.72 6.85 -2.21
C PRO A 68 9.83 5.71 -1.18
N HIS A 69 10.35 6.02 0.02
CA HIS A 69 10.18 5.15 1.18
C HIS A 69 8.70 5.15 1.60
N ALA A 70 7.98 4.09 1.23
CA ALA A 70 6.55 4.02 1.46
C ALA A 70 6.03 2.59 1.66
N GLU A 71 4.88 2.52 2.30
CA GLU A 71 4.06 1.32 2.47
C GLU A 71 2.78 1.54 1.67
N TYR A 72 2.36 0.52 0.95
CA TYR A 72 1.29 0.67 -0.02
C TYR A 72 0.20 -0.36 0.21
N VAL A 73 -1.03 0.11 0.12
CA VAL A 73 -2.24 -0.72 0.16
C VAL A 73 -3.17 -0.19 -0.92
N ALA A 74 -3.36 -0.97 -1.99
CA ALA A 74 -4.31 -0.66 -3.04
C ALA A 74 -5.42 -1.70 -3.06
N ARG A 75 -6.65 -1.25 -2.81
CA ARG A 75 -7.88 -2.05 -2.85
C ARG A 75 -8.67 -1.83 -4.13
N THR A 76 -8.30 -0.82 -4.89
CA THR A 76 -8.97 -0.41 -6.13
C THR A 76 -7.94 -0.06 -7.19
N GLU A 77 -8.37 -0.08 -8.45
CA GLU A 77 -7.55 0.32 -9.59
C GLU A 77 -7.02 1.75 -9.47
N ALA A 78 -7.83 2.67 -8.95
CA ALA A 78 -7.42 4.06 -8.72
C ALA A 78 -6.32 4.19 -7.66
N GLN A 79 -6.43 3.44 -6.56
CA GLN A 79 -5.37 3.40 -5.54
C GLN A 79 -4.09 2.76 -6.08
N TRP A 80 -4.23 1.78 -6.98
CA TRP A 80 -3.09 1.11 -7.60
C TRP A 80 -2.34 2.01 -8.57
N GLU A 81 -3.07 2.72 -9.44
CA GLU A 81 -2.50 3.76 -10.29
C GLU A 81 -1.82 4.86 -9.45
N GLN A 82 -2.47 5.32 -8.38
CA GLN A 82 -1.87 6.30 -7.47
C GLN A 82 -0.57 5.80 -6.85
N ALA A 83 -0.56 4.59 -6.31
CA ALA A 83 0.66 4.00 -5.75
C ALA A 83 1.76 3.88 -6.80
N TRP A 84 1.42 3.35 -7.99
CA TRP A 84 2.38 3.14 -9.07
C TRP A 84 2.99 4.45 -9.62
N SER A 85 2.19 5.50 -9.68
CA SER A 85 2.62 6.82 -10.16
C SER A 85 3.64 7.51 -9.23
N GLN A 86 3.82 7.03 -8.00
CA GLN A 86 4.84 7.57 -7.09
C GLN A 86 6.26 7.18 -7.52
N GLY A 87 6.42 6.09 -8.29
CA GLY A 87 7.68 5.68 -8.87
C GLY A 87 8.06 6.57 -10.05
N ARG A 88 9.15 7.34 -9.90
CA ARG A 88 9.68 8.26 -10.92
C ARG A 88 10.68 7.54 -11.80
N SER A 89 10.64 7.76 -13.11
CA SER A 89 11.63 7.14 -13.99
C SER A 89 13.01 7.77 -13.80
N THR A 90 14.08 6.97 -13.85
CA THR A 90 15.47 7.45 -13.91
C THR A 90 15.84 7.91 -15.31
N ASP A 91 15.13 7.47 -16.35
CA ASP A 91 15.26 7.96 -17.72
C ASP A 91 14.10 8.91 -18.05
N PRO A 92 14.36 10.22 -18.22
CA PRO A 92 13.33 11.20 -18.57
C PRO A 92 12.51 10.85 -19.81
N ARG A 93 13.08 10.08 -20.75
CA ARG A 93 12.38 9.65 -21.97
C ARG A 93 11.25 8.66 -21.68
N ASN A 94 11.32 7.95 -20.55
CA ASN A 94 10.35 6.95 -20.14
C ASN A 94 9.28 7.51 -19.20
N GLU A 95 9.40 8.77 -18.72
CA GLU A 95 8.36 9.43 -17.91
C GLU A 95 7.03 9.60 -18.66
N VAL A 96 7.08 9.71 -20.00
CA VAL A 96 5.90 9.90 -20.85
C VAL A 96 5.06 8.61 -20.97
N ARG A 97 5.54 7.47 -20.46
CA ARG A 97 4.86 6.17 -20.50
C ARG A 97 4.42 5.73 -19.10
N PRO A 98 3.33 6.31 -18.56
CA PRO A 98 2.94 6.15 -17.16
C PRO A 98 2.61 4.70 -16.76
N ARG A 99 2.28 3.83 -17.72
CA ARG A 99 1.82 2.45 -17.48
C ARG A 99 2.79 1.35 -17.89
N ASP A 100 3.95 1.67 -18.45
CA ASP A 100 4.86 0.62 -18.90
C ASP A 100 5.20 -0.31 -17.72
N GLY A 101 4.89 -1.60 -17.90
CA GLY A 101 5.07 -2.70 -16.96
C GLY A 101 4.33 -2.61 -15.62
N ARG A 102 3.23 -1.84 -15.50
CA ARG A 102 2.32 -1.94 -14.34
C ARG A 102 1.47 -3.22 -14.46
N PRO A 103 1.54 -4.17 -13.50
CA PRO A 103 0.70 -5.36 -13.54
C PRO A 103 -0.79 -5.03 -13.51
N MET A 104 -1.56 -5.71 -14.36
CA MET A 104 -3.02 -5.71 -14.29
C MET A 104 -3.49 -6.55 -13.12
N VAL A 105 -4.43 -6.02 -12.32
CA VAL A 105 -4.93 -6.69 -11.11
C VAL A 105 -6.46 -6.69 -11.13
N ASP A 106 -7.06 -7.85 -10.88
CA ASP A 106 -8.50 -7.95 -10.65
C ASP A 106 -8.84 -7.58 -9.20
N PHE A 107 -9.15 -6.29 -8.99
CA PHE A 107 -9.51 -5.75 -7.67
C PHE A 107 -10.87 -6.21 -7.14
N SER A 108 -11.66 -6.94 -7.92
CA SER A 108 -12.86 -7.61 -7.39
C SER A 108 -12.50 -8.81 -6.50
N ARG A 109 -11.31 -9.40 -6.71
CA ARG A 109 -10.83 -10.60 -6.02
C ARG A 109 -9.60 -10.36 -5.15
N HIS A 110 -8.77 -9.39 -5.55
CA HIS A 110 -7.48 -9.16 -4.90
C HIS A 110 -7.30 -7.71 -4.46
N MET A 111 -6.35 -7.52 -3.57
CA MET A 111 -5.74 -6.25 -3.25
C MET A 111 -4.23 -6.34 -3.48
N VAL A 112 -3.58 -5.21 -3.67
CA VAL A 112 -2.11 -5.12 -3.75
C VAL A 112 -1.58 -4.54 -2.45
N ILE A 113 -0.55 -5.17 -1.91
CA ILE A 113 0.31 -4.57 -0.88
C ILE A 113 1.71 -4.41 -1.43
N GLY A 114 2.44 -3.44 -0.88
CA GLY A 114 3.86 -3.35 -1.17
C GLY A 114 4.64 -2.53 -0.17
N VAL A 115 5.95 -2.74 -0.21
CA VAL A 115 6.92 -1.98 0.58
C VAL A 115 8.02 -1.52 -0.36
N SER A 116 8.38 -0.25 -0.23
CA SER A 116 9.53 0.38 -0.89
C SER A 116 10.47 0.94 0.16
N ARG A 117 11.69 0.42 0.22
CA ARG A 117 12.71 0.81 1.21
C ARG A 117 14.09 0.62 0.63
N GLY A 118 15.01 1.46 1.07
CA GLY A 118 16.43 1.29 0.86
C GLY A 118 16.94 1.96 -0.41
N TYR A 119 18.20 2.32 -0.43
CA TYR A 119 18.86 2.97 -1.56
C TYR A 119 19.63 1.93 -2.37
N GLY A 120 19.54 2.01 -3.69
CA GLY A 120 20.06 1.04 -4.63
C GLY A 120 21.60 1.00 -4.63
N VAL A 121 22.14 -0.03 -4.02
CA VAL A 121 23.43 -0.67 -4.34
C VAL A 121 23.24 -2.18 -4.16
N GLN A 122 24.09 -2.98 -4.81
CA GLN A 122 24.03 -4.46 -4.92
C GLN A 122 24.02 -5.23 -3.57
N CYS A 123 24.01 -4.52 -2.43
CA CYS A 123 24.15 -5.05 -1.07
C CYS A 123 22.90 -4.86 -0.19
N THR A 124 21.78 -4.37 -0.75
CA THR A 124 20.53 -4.18 0.01
C THR A 124 19.49 -5.22 -0.41
N TYR A 125 18.76 -5.75 0.57
CA TYR A 125 17.72 -6.75 0.33
C TYR A 125 16.43 -6.35 1.05
N LEU A 126 15.35 -6.33 0.27
CA LEU A 126 13.99 -6.09 0.75
C LEU A 126 13.10 -7.27 0.35
N ASP A 127 12.39 -7.82 1.31
CA ASP A 127 11.47 -8.94 1.07
C ASP A 127 10.31 -8.94 2.08
N ILE A 128 9.14 -9.38 1.63
CA ILE A 128 7.99 -9.64 2.51
C ILE A 128 8.05 -11.12 2.89
N ARG A 129 8.31 -11.39 4.16
CA ARG A 129 8.52 -12.75 4.67
C ARG A 129 7.20 -13.46 4.96
N ASP A 130 6.32 -12.78 5.68
CA ASP A 130 5.04 -13.33 6.10
C ASP A 130 3.93 -12.31 5.91
N VAL A 131 2.73 -12.82 5.62
CA VAL A 131 1.48 -12.07 5.73
C VAL A 131 0.56 -12.84 6.65
N VAL A 132 0.29 -12.30 7.83
CA VAL A 132 -0.49 -12.96 8.87
C VAL A 132 -1.83 -12.28 9.01
N GLU A 133 -2.91 -13.01 8.81
CA GLU A 133 -4.24 -12.51 9.07
C GLU A 133 -4.58 -12.60 10.57
N ARG A 134 -5.12 -11.51 11.14
CA ARG A 134 -5.54 -11.41 12.55
C ARG A 134 -7.00 -10.93 12.65
N PRO A 135 -7.64 -10.97 13.84
CA PRO A 135 -8.89 -10.26 14.05
C PRO A 135 -8.74 -8.77 13.72
N GLY A 136 -9.44 -8.30 12.68
CA GLY A 136 -9.51 -6.88 12.30
C GLY A 136 -8.30 -6.30 11.54
N GLU A 137 -7.17 -7.02 11.47
CA GLU A 137 -5.98 -6.55 10.75
C GLU A 137 -5.27 -7.66 9.95
N ILE A 138 -4.47 -7.23 8.98
CA ILE A 138 -3.50 -8.05 8.25
C ILE A 138 -2.11 -7.49 8.61
N GLU A 139 -1.27 -8.32 9.22
CA GLU A 139 0.10 -7.98 9.59
C GLU A 139 1.05 -8.43 8.48
N VAL A 140 1.71 -7.48 7.82
CA VAL A 140 2.68 -7.72 6.76
C VAL A 140 4.08 -7.61 7.35
N ARG A 141 4.78 -8.74 7.49
CA ARG A 141 6.14 -8.78 8.02
C ARG A 141 7.15 -8.71 6.90
N PHE A 142 8.02 -7.72 6.95
CA PHE A 142 9.05 -7.54 5.93
C PHE A 142 10.43 -7.43 6.56
N VAL A 143 11.43 -7.92 5.83
CA VAL A 143 12.84 -7.78 6.17
C VAL A 143 13.43 -6.73 5.25
N HIS A 144 14.18 -5.82 5.86
CA HIS A 144 15.05 -4.89 5.14
C HIS A 144 16.46 -5.09 5.69
N LEU A 145 17.29 -5.80 4.92
CA LEU A 145 18.73 -5.93 5.16
C LEU A 145 19.38 -4.66 4.63
N TRP A 146 19.67 -3.77 5.57
CA TRP A 146 20.68 -2.75 5.40
C TRP A 146 22.00 -3.37 5.86
N PRO A 147 23.13 -3.08 5.21
CA PRO A 147 24.42 -3.32 5.86
C PRO A 147 24.36 -2.63 7.24
N SER A 148 24.84 -3.30 8.28
CA SER A 148 25.08 -2.68 9.58
C SER A 148 25.97 -1.45 9.43
N ARG A 149 26.06 -0.61 10.47
CA ARG A 149 26.91 0.58 10.40
C ARG A 149 28.39 0.22 10.18
N GLU A 150 28.86 -0.87 10.78
CA GLU A 150 30.20 -1.43 10.51
C GLU A 150 30.34 -1.88 9.05
N GLU A 151 29.36 -2.62 8.51
CA GLU A 151 29.40 -3.03 7.10
C GLU A 151 29.29 -1.83 6.14
N LEU A 152 28.59 -0.76 6.52
CA LEU A 152 28.57 0.49 5.76
C LEU A 152 29.93 1.16 5.79
N ASP A 153 30.58 1.24 6.95
CA ASP A 153 31.91 1.83 7.09
C ASP A 153 32.95 1.02 6.29
N GLU A 154 32.86 -0.31 6.29
CA GLU A 154 33.70 -1.20 5.45
C GLU A 154 33.44 -1.02 3.95
N VAL A 155 32.16 -0.92 3.54
CA VAL A 155 31.78 -0.68 2.15
C VAL A 155 32.22 0.71 1.71
N GLU A 156 32.06 1.72 2.54
CA GLU A 156 32.51 3.09 2.29
C GLU A 156 34.04 3.14 2.15
N GLN A 157 34.77 2.47 3.04
CA GLN A 157 36.22 2.33 2.94
C GLN A 157 36.65 1.63 1.64
N GLN A 158 36.01 0.51 1.28
CA GLN A 158 36.27 -0.20 0.03
C GLN A 158 35.88 0.62 -1.22
N MET A 159 34.83 1.44 -1.13
CA MET A 159 34.40 2.34 -2.20
C MET A 159 35.40 3.48 -2.37
N MET A 160 35.89 4.07 -1.28
CA MET A 160 36.93 5.11 -1.32
C MET A 160 38.26 4.56 -1.88
N ASP A 161 38.63 3.33 -1.54
CA ASP A 161 39.82 2.68 -2.10
C ASP A 161 39.69 2.34 -3.60
N ARG A 162 38.46 2.19 -4.11
CA ARG A 162 38.16 1.94 -5.54
C ARG A 162 37.74 3.20 -6.31
N ALA A 163 37.70 4.37 -5.66
CA ALA A 163 37.20 5.62 -6.22
C ALA A 163 38.15 6.32 -7.22
N SER A 164 38.83 5.57 -8.09
CA SER A 164 39.47 6.14 -9.27
C SER A 164 38.64 6.05 -10.55
N THR A 165 37.47 5.38 -10.60
CA THR A 165 36.67 5.39 -11.85
C THR A 165 35.15 5.23 -11.80
N ASN A 166 34.48 4.90 -10.69
CA ASN A 166 33.01 4.77 -10.70
C ASN A 166 32.36 5.31 -9.41
N ALA A 167 32.14 6.63 -9.37
CA ALA A 167 31.40 7.26 -8.28
C ALA A 167 29.97 6.72 -8.21
N CYS A 168 29.65 6.03 -7.12
CA CYS A 168 28.36 5.41 -6.87
C CYS A 168 27.35 6.48 -6.43
N PHE A 169 26.40 6.85 -7.30
CA PHE A 169 25.30 7.73 -6.91
C PHE A 169 24.24 6.97 -6.10
N ALA A 170 24.44 6.92 -4.79
CA ALA A 170 23.61 6.24 -3.80
C ALA A 170 22.39 7.07 -3.33
N THR A 171 21.47 7.45 -4.22
CA THR A 171 20.28 8.25 -3.83
C THR A 171 18.94 7.71 -4.27
N SER A 172 18.89 6.60 -5.01
CA SER A 172 17.65 6.11 -5.60
C SER A 172 17.13 4.86 -4.90
N VAL A 173 15.88 4.85 -4.43
CA VAL A 173 15.23 3.63 -3.92
C VAL A 173 14.78 2.78 -5.10
N LEU A 174 15.57 1.76 -5.41
CA LEU A 174 15.29 0.81 -6.49
C LEU A 174 14.56 -0.45 -5.98
N LEU A 175 14.49 -0.64 -4.66
CA LEU A 175 13.93 -1.82 -4.05
C LEU A 175 12.47 -1.61 -3.67
N ILE A 176 11.60 -2.18 -4.50
CA ILE A 176 10.18 -2.33 -4.21
C ILE A 176 9.77 -3.80 -4.30
N ARG A 177 8.81 -4.18 -3.45
CA ARG A 177 8.20 -5.51 -3.46
C ARG A 177 6.69 -5.37 -3.43
N TRP A 178 6.03 -6.05 -4.36
CA TRP A 178 4.58 -6.04 -4.55
C TRP A 178 4.03 -7.45 -4.40
N TYR A 179 2.92 -7.59 -3.68
CA TYR A 179 2.21 -8.85 -3.49
C TYR A 179 0.71 -8.66 -3.69
N LEU A 180 0.08 -9.67 -4.27
CA LEU A 180 -1.37 -9.83 -4.28
C LEU A 180 -1.81 -10.59 -3.05
N LEU A 181 -2.86 -10.08 -2.42
CA LEU A 181 -3.61 -10.77 -1.37
C LEU A 181 -5.07 -10.89 -1.79
N PRO A 182 -5.84 -11.86 -1.26
CA PRO A 182 -7.29 -11.82 -1.31
C PRO A 182 -7.86 -10.46 -0.87
N GLN A 183 -8.89 -10.00 -1.56
CA GLN A 183 -9.55 -8.74 -1.26
C GLN A 183 -10.10 -8.75 0.17
N SER A 184 -9.85 -7.68 0.92
CA SER A 184 -10.22 -7.57 2.33
C SER A 184 -10.53 -6.13 2.70
N SER A 185 -11.37 -5.90 3.71
CA SER A 185 -11.56 -4.56 4.29
C SER A 185 -10.71 -4.32 5.55
N LYS A 186 -9.97 -5.35 6.01
CA LYS A 186 -9.15 -5.26 7.23
C LYS A 186 -8.07 -4.18 7.11
N ARG A 187 -7.69 -3.61 8.25
CA ARG A 187 -6.54 -2.69 8.30
C ARG A 187 -5.26 -3.47 7.97
N VAL A 188 -4.38 -2.91 7.15
CA VAL A 188 -3.05 -3.50 6.92
C VAL A 188 -2.03 -2.78 7.79
N ARG A 189 -1.18 -3.53 8.47
CA ARG A 189 -0.07 -3.01 9.28
C ARG A 189 1.23 -3.65 8.82
N PHE A 190 2.22 -2.85 8.50
CA PHE A 190 3.54 -3.32 8.12
C PHE A 190 4.46 -3.37 9.34
N VAL A 191 5.21 -4.46 9.47
CA VAL A 191 6.13 -4.70 10.58
C VAL A 191 7.48 -5.08 10.01
N ARG A 192 8.48 -4.24 10.28
CA ARG A 192 9.86 -4.62 10.01
C ARG A 192 10.28 -5.68 11.02
N ILE A 193 10.71 -6.84 10.54
CA ILE A 193 11.33 -7.88 11.36
C ILE A 193 12.83 -7.95 11.09
N ARG A 194 13.59 -8.45 12.07
CA ARG A 194 15.01 -8.77 11.86
C ARG A 194 15.09 -10.00 10.95
N ALA A 195 16.05 -10.02 10.03
CA ALA A 195 16.39 -11.27 9.38
C ALA A 195 16.82 -12.25 10.47
N ARG A 196 16.23 -13.47 10.49
CA ARG A 196 16.86 -14.55 11.24
C ARG A 196 18.22 -14.79 10.61
N GLY A 197 19.26 -14.85 11.45
CA GLY A 197 20.57 -15.34 11.01
C GLY A 197 20.44 -16.78 10.51
N PRO A 198 21.47 -17.29 9.80
CA PRO A 198 21.46 -18.65 9.26
C PRO A 198 21.31 -19.76 10.34
N ASP A 199 21.47 -19.45 11.62
CA ASP A 199 21.44 -20.41 12.74
C ASP A 199 20.05 -20.59 13.39
N GLY A 200 18.96 -20.22 12.71
CA GLY A 200 17.60 -20.20 13.29
C GLY A 200 16.52 -20.87 12.45
#